data_AF-A0A1D3K8P3-F1
#
_entry.id   AF-A0A1D3K8P3-F1
#
_cell.length_a   1.000
_cell.length_b   1.000
_cell.length_c   1.000
_cell.angle_alpha   90.00
_cell.angle_beta   90.00
_cell.angle_gamma   90.00
#
_symmetry.space_group_name_H-M   'P 1'
#
loop_
_entity.id
_entity.type
_entity.pdbx_description
1 polymer ?
#
loop_
_entity_poly.entity_id
_entity_poly.type
_entity_poly.pdbx_seq_one_letter_code
_entity_poly.pdbx_strand_id
1 'polypeptide(L)' 'MAILTFCDFDEALEAVESAPTEEALSALIDTINQLFESDCLEVTPRDWAHLASATMFRTTQLRDATPQ' A
#
# COMPACT_ATOMS: atom_id res chain seq x y z
N MET A 1 5.88 13.65 -13.92
CA MET A 1 5.82 12.87 -12.67
C MET A 1 4.50 12.12 -12.74
N ALA A 2 4.53 10.82 -13.02
CA ALA A 2 3.29 10.05 -13.12
C ALA A 2 2.72 9.97 -11.70
N ILE A 3 1.54 10.54 -11.50
CA ILE A 3 0.78 10.33 -10.27
C ILE A 3 0.31 8.88 -10.34
N LEU A 4 0.84 8.01 -9.48
CA LEU A 4 0.25 6.69 -9.27
C LEU A 4 -1.18 6.96 -8.79
N THR A 5 -2.14 6.66 -9.65
CA THR A 5 -3.56 6.86 -9.37
C THR A 5 -4.14 5.47 -9.27
N PHE A 6 -4.70 5.12 -8.12
CA PHE A 6 -5.43 3.87 -7.97
C PHE A 6 -6.87 4.08 -8.41
N CYS A 7 -7.40 3.19 -9.24
CA CYS A 7 -8.81 3.22 -9.64
C CYS A 7 -9.75 2.80 -8.51
N ASP A 8 -9.29 1.92 -7.62
CA ASP A 8 -10.03 1.39 -6.48
C ASP A 8 -9.09 0.87 -5.39
N PHE A 9 -9.66 0.49 -4.24
CA PHE A 9 -8.89 -0.01 -3.10
C PHE A 9 -8.22 -1.36 -3.38
N ASP A 10 -8.80 -2.20 -4.24
CA ASP A 10 -8.24 -3.52 -4.57
C ASP A 10 -6.91 -3.34 -5.32
N GLU A 11 -6.89 -2.43 -6.31
CA GLU A 11 -5.66 -2.07 -7.04
C GLU A 11 -4.57 -1.50 -6.11
N ALA A 12 -4.99 -0.66 -5.14
CA ALA A 12 -4.10 -0.12 -4.12
C ALA A 12 -3.53 -1.22 -3.21
N LEU A 13 -4.35 -2.19 -2.83
CA LEU A 13 -3.96 -3.32 -2.00
C LEU A 13 -3.01 -4.25 -2.75
N GLU A 14 -3.31 -4.60 -3.99
CA GLU A 14 -2.44 -5.43 -4.83
C GLU A 14 -1.05 -4.81 -5.01
N ALA A 15 -0.99 -3.48 -5.16
CA ALA A 15 0.28 -2.75 -5.24
C ALA A 15 1.08 -2.87 -3.92
N VAL A 16 0.41 -2.77 -2.77
CA VAL A 16 1.03 -2.96 -1.44
C VAL A 16 1.53 -4.39 -1.27
N GLU A 17 0.76 -5.40 -1.66
CA GLU A 17 1.15 -6.81 -1.58
C GLU A 17 2.30 -7.17 -2.53
N SER A 18 2.42 -6.45 -3.65
CA SER A 18 3.45 -6.65 -4.67
C SER A 18 4.68 -5.74 -4.50
N ALA A 19 4.69 -4.87 -3.48
CA ALA A 19 5.75 -3.88 -3.30
C ALA A 19 7.15 -4.54 -3.21
N PRO A 20 8.15 -4.13 -4.01
CA PRO A 20 9.44 -4.80 -4.08
C PRO A 20 10.40 -4.44 -2.93
N THR A 21 10.17 -3.33 -2.23
CA THR A 21 11.02 -2.82 -1.14
C THR A 21 10.20 -2.12 -0.06
N GLU A 22 10.75 -1.95 1.15
CA GLU A 22 10.12 -1.20 2.24
C GLU A 22 9.90 0.28 1.86
N GLU A 23 10.80 0.86 1.06
CA GLU A 23 10.65 2.23 0.53
C GLU A 23 9.47 2.34 -0.45
N ALA A 24 9.33 1.37 -1.36
CA ALA A 24 8.21 1.33 -2.29
C ALA A 24 6.89 1.13 -1.53
N LEU A 25 6.87 0.26 -0.52
CA LEU A 25 5.72 0.04 0.36
C LEU A 25 5.30 1.34 1.07
N SER A 26 6.27 2.08 1.62
CA SER A 26 6.01 3.36 2.30
C SER A 26 5.46 4.42 1.33
N ALA A 27 6.01 4.50 0.11
CA ALA A 27 5.53 5.43 -0.91
C ALA A 27 4.10 5.10 -1.39
N LEU A 28 3.75 3.82 -1.48
CA LEU A 28 2.40 3.38 -1.82
C LEU A 28 1.40 3.78 -0.73
N ILE A 29 1.72 3.55 0.54
CA ILE A 29 0.85 3.93 1.67
C ILE A 29 0.62 5.45 1.69
N ASP A 30 1.67 6.24 1.48
CA ASP A 30 1.56 7.70 1.43
C ASP A 30 0.67 8.15 0.27
N THR A 31 0.79 7.51 -0.90
CA THR A 31 -0.07 7.77 -2.07
C THR A 31 -1.54 7.42 -1.77
N ILE A 32 -1.80 6.27 -1.15
CA ILE A 32 -3.15 5.84 -0.76
C ILE A 32 -3.77 6.83 0.22
N ASN A 33 -2.99 7.29 1.19
CA ASN A 33 -3.45 8.29 2.16
C ASN A 33 -3.78 9.63 1.48
N GLN A 34 -2.92 10.12 0.57
CA GLN A 34 -3.19 11.34 -0.20
C GLN A 34 -4.47 11.24 -1.05
N LEU A 35 -4.71 10.08 -1.67
CA LEU A 35 -5.91 9.85 -2.49
C LEU A 35 -7.18 9.75 -1.64
N PHE A 36 -7.09 9.13 -0.46
CA PHE A 36 -8.18 9.10 0.52
C PHE A 36 -8.50 10.51 1.03
N GLU A 37 -7.48 11.30 1.41
CA GLU A 37 -7.67 12.69 1.86
C GLU A 37 -8.22 13.61 0.75
N SER A 38 -7.98 13.25 -0.52
CA SER A 38 -8.50 13.96 -1.69
C SER A 38 -9.89 13.48 -2.14
N ASP A 39 -10.54 12.59 -1.38
CA ASP A 39 -11.84 11.96 -1.71
C ASP A 39 -11.83 11.25 -3.09
N CYS A 40 -10.64 10.90 -3.58
CA CYS A 40 -10.43 10.23 -4.86
C CYS A 40 -10.43 8.71 -4.72
N LEU A 41 -10.26 8.21 -3.50
CA LEU A 41 -10.28 6.79 -3.16
C LEU A 41 -11.20 6.56 -1.97
N GLU A 42 -12.30 5.83 -2.19
CA GLU A 42 -13.21 5.44 -1.12
C GLU A 42 -12.60 4.27 -0.33
N VAL A 43 -12.21 4.53 0.92
CA VAL A 43 -11.60 3.53 1.80
C VAL A 43 -12.39 3.45 3.09
N THR A 44 -12.98 2.29 3.39
CA THR A 44 -13.70 2.09 4.64
C THR A 44 -12.74 1.77 5.79
N PRO A 45 -13.19 1.86 7.06
CA PRO A 45 -12.37 1.43 8.20
C PRO A 45 -11.92 -0.04 8.13
N ARG A 46 -12.71 -0.90 7.46
CA ARG A 46 -12.35 -2.31 7.24
C ARG A 46 -11.20 -2.42 6.25
N ASP A 47 -11.21 -1.62 5.19
CA ASP A 47 -10.18 -1.60 4.16
C ASP A 47 -8.86 -1.12 4.74
N TRP A 48 -8.87 -0.11 5.60
CA TRP A 48 -7.69 0.31 6.36
C TRP A 48 -7.10 -0.80 7.24
N ALA A 49 -7.95 -1.60 7.90
CA ALA A 49 -7.47 -2.75 8.67
C ALA A 49 -6.85 -3.83 7.78
N HIS A 50 -7.40 -4.04 6.58
CA HIS A 50 -6.85 -4.98 5.60
C HIS A 50 -5.51 -4.48 5.07
N LEU A 51 -5.41 -3.21 4.67
CA LEU A 51 -4.19 -2.56 4.22
C LEU A 51 -3.07 -2.67 5.26
N ALA A 52 -3.37 -2.40 6.53
CA ALA A 52 -2.42 -2.51 7.62
C ALA A 52 -1.90 -3.95 7.78
N SER A 53 -2.78 -4.94 7.66
CA SER A 53 -2.41 -6.35 7.73
C SER A 53 -1.52 -6.78 6.57
N ALA A 54 -1.88 -6.40 5.33
CA ALA A 54 -1.09 -6.66 4.13
C ALA A 54 0.29 -5.99 4.19
N THR A 55 0.34 -4.74 4.67
CA THR A 55 1.58 -3.99 4.88
C THR A 55 2.51 -4.70 5.87
N MET A 56 1.98 -5.13 7.02
CA MET A 56 2.77 -5.86 8.02
C MET A 56 3.31 -7.17 7.45
N PHE A 57 2.45 -7.95 6.78
CA PHE A 57 2.84 -9.21 6.15
C PHE A 57 3.93 -9.00 5.08
N ARG A 58 3.76 -7.99 4.21
CA ARG A 58 4.74 -7.69 3.16
C ARG A 58 6.06 -7.21 3.75
N THR A 59 6.03 -6.37 4.78
CA THR A 59 7.23 -5.92 5.50
C THR A 59 8.01 -7.11 6.08
N THR A 60 7.31 -8.08 6.68
CA THR A 60 7.94 -9.31 7.17
C THR A 60 8.59 -10.10 6.04
N GLN A 61 7.91 -10.28 4.90
CA GLN A 61 8.48 -10.97 3.74
C GLN A 61 9.72 -10.28 3.18
N LEU A 62 9.72 -8.95 3.08
CA LEU A 62 10.85 -8.18 2.57
C LEU A 62 12.08 -8.31 3.49
N ARG A 63 11.86 -8.33 4.80
CA ARG A 63 12.93 -8.53 5.80
C ARG A 63 13.51 -9.94 5.78
N ASP A 64 12.66 -10.95 5.61
CA ASP A 64 13.09 -12.35 5.49
C ASP A 64 13.84 -12.61 4.17
N ALA A 65 13.38 -12.00 3.08
CA ALA A 65 13.99 -12.11 1.74
C ALA A 65 15.31 -11.34 1.58
N THR A 66 15.76 -10.61 2.59
CA THR A 66 17.07 -9.95 2.59
C THR A 66 18.08 -10.84 3.34
N PRO A 67 18.79 -11.77 2.67
CA PRO A 67 19.91 -12.47 3.31
C PRO A 67 20.99 -11.44 3.67
N GLN A 68 21.47 -11.51 4.92
CA GLN A 68 22.60 -10.71 5.41
C GLN A 68 23.85 -10.88 4.55
#